data_AF-A0AAV4GE15-F1
#
_entry.id   AF-A0AAV4GE15-F1
#
_cell.length_a   1.000
_cell.length_b   1.000
_cell.length_c   1.000
_cell.angle_alpha   90.00
_cell.angle_beta   90.00
_cell.angle_gamma   90.00
#
_symmetry.space_group_name_H-M   'P 1'
#
loop_
_entity.id
_entity.type
_entity.pdbx_description
1 polymer ?
#
loop_
_entity_poly.entity_id
_entity_poly.type
_entity_poly.pdbx_seq_one_letter_code
_entity_poly.pdbx_strand_id
1 'polypeptide(L)'
;MSVLRLSGNFLGLPMRTWAVLLSIFLICVSVYRVFDSLNSQIVILNDSRSKLEKAITQLQLENIQISERQQQELASEKALVAKEGNLEDDIIIVYNRVPKTGSTSLAGVVYDLCLINKFHVIHLNTSKNQRTLSLADQMHFITNITHWEKRKPAIYHGHLAFIDFSRFGLKQPPIYINMVREPLDRLISYYYFVRYGDDFRPHMKRRKAGDNESFDECVARDGEDCAPKNLWVQIPYFCGHHAECWESGNEWALEEAKRNLVHHYLIVGITEELRSFLAILEAVLPRFFHGASALYNQGNKSHLRKTSKKYPPKPETLDKIKDSHIYRMEREFYEYAVEHFHYIKSITLRRNIDGDIFIKERRFLFEKIRPR
;
A
#
# COMPACT_ATOMS: atom_id res chain seq x y z
N MET A 1 -43.55 -95.25 50.41
CA MET A 1 -42.72 -95.63 51.56
C MET A 1 -42.84 -94.55 52.64
N SER A 2 -43.34 -94.97 53.80
CA SER A 2 -43.39 -94.32 55.13
C SER A 2 -43.16 -92.81 55.25
N VAL A 3 -44.26 -92.08 55.48
CA VAL A 3 -44.27 -90.74 56.07
C VAL A 3 -43.96 -90.88 57.57
N LEU A 4 -42.78 -90.43 58.00
CA LEU A 4 -42.46 -90.28 59.43
C LEU A 4 -43.40 -89.22 60.05
N ARG A 5 -44.26 -89.65 60.98
CA ARG A 5 -45.03 -88.76 61.85
C ARG A 5 -44.09 -88.15 62.88
N LEU A 6 -43.63 -86.94 62.60
CA LEU A 6 -43.03 -86.05 63.59
C LEU A 6 -44.16 -85.41 64.43
N SER A 7 -44.64 -86.13 65.45
CA SER A 7 -45.55 -85.59 66.48
C SER A 7 -44.74 -85.20 67.71
N GLY A 8 -44.11 -84.04 67.66
CA GLY A 8 -43.46 -83.40 68.79
C GLY A 8 -43.84 -81.92 68.81
N ASN A 9 -44.30 -81.43 69.96
CA ASN A 9 -44.51 -80.01 70.18
C ASN A 9 -43.16 -79.36 70.52
N PHE A 10 -42.76 -78.36 69.74
CA PHE A 10 -41.57 -77.56 70.02
C PHE A 10 -42.06 -76.16 70.46
N LEU A 11 -41.72 -75.75 71.69
CA LEU A 11 -42.15 -74.48 72.30
C LEU A 11 -43.69 -74.25 72.28
N GLY A 12 -44.48 -75.30 72.50
CA GLY A 12 -45.94 -75.19 72.69
C GLY A 12 -46.81 -75.12 71.43
N LEU A 13 -46.24 -75.25 70.21
CA LEU A 13 -46.98 -75.24 68.94
C LEU A 13 -46.80 -76.54 68.11
N PRO A 14 -47.82 -77.01 67.37
CA PRO A 14 -47.76 -78.26 66.60
C PRO A 14 -46.80 -78.13 65.40
N MET A 15 -45.99 -79.16 65.12
CA MET A 15 -44.91 -79.08 64.12
C MET A 15 -45.36 -78.70 62.69
N ARG A 16 -46.62 -78.96 62.33
CA ARG A 16 -47.23 -78.45 61.08
C ARG A 16 -47.30 -76.92 61.00
N THR A 17 -47.56 -76.24 62.13
CA THR A 17 -47.57 -74.76 62.18
C THR A 17 -46.16 -74.20 62.02
N TRP A 18 -45.14 -74.84 62.60
CA TRP A 18 -43.74 -74.50 62.37
C TRP A 18 -43.31 -74.69 60.90
N ALA A 19 -43.78 -75.75 60.22
CA ALA A 19 -43.52 -75.95 58.80
C ALA A 19 -44.14 -74.85 57.92
N VAL A 20 -45.35 -74.38 58.24
CA VAL A 20 -46.01 -73.27 57.54
C VAL A 20 -45.28 -71.94 57.82
N LEU A 21 -44.90 -71.68 59.07
CA LEU A 21 -44.13 -70.48 59.44
C LEU A 21 -42.76 -70.45 58.76
N LEU A 22 -42.07 -71.59 58.66
CA LEU A 22 -40.79 -71.71 57.95
C LEU A 22 -40.97 -71.47 56.44
N SER A 23 -42.04 -72.00 55.85
CA SER A 23 -42.38 -71.78 54.43
C SER A 23 -42.62 -70.31 54.13
N ILE A 24 -43.41 -69.63 54.98
CA ILE A 24 -43.70 -68.20 54.86
C ILE A 24 -42.41 -67.39 55.04
N PHE A 25 -41.58 -67.74 56.01
CA PHE A 25 -40.29 -67.09 56.23
C PHE A 25 -39.36 -67.20 55.02
N LEU A 26 -39.25 -68.39 54.41
CA LEU A 26 -38.45 -68.60 53.20
C LEU A 26 -38.99 -67.81 52.00
N ILE A 27 -40.31 -67.74 51.83
CA ILE A 27 -40.93 -66.92 50.79
C ILE A 27 -40.63 -65.43 51.03
N CYS A 28 -40.79 -64.93 52.27
CA CYS A 28 -40.45 -63.55 52.62
C CYS A 28 -38.97 -63.23 52.36
N VAL A 29 -38.05 -64.14 52.68
CA VAL A 29 -36.61 -63.97 52.38
C VAL A 29 -36.36 -63.94 50.87
N SER A 30 -37.04 -64.78 50.09
CA SER A 30 -36.90 -64.78 48.63
C SER A 30 -37.41 -63.49 47.99
N VAL A 31 -38.56 -62.98 48.44
CA VAL A 31 -39.15 -61.71 47.98
C VAL A 31 -38.25 -60.54 48.38
N TYR A 32 -37.71 -60.54 49.60
CA TYR A 32 -36.75 -59.53 50.05
C TYR A 32 -35.48 -59.52 49.19
N ARG A 33 -34.92 -60.70 48.86
CA ARG A 33 -33.75 -60.82 47.97
C ARG A 33 -34.03 -60.27 46.57
N VAL A 34 -35.20 -60.54 46.00
CA VAL A 34 -35.60 -60.00 44.69
C VAL A 34 -35.77 -58.48 44.76
N PHE A 35 -36.43 -57.97 45.81
CA PHE A 35 -36.61 -56.54 46.01
C PHE A 35 -35.28 -55.81 46.20
N ASP A 36 -34.35 -56.38 46.97
CA ASP A 36 -33.01 -55.86 47.18
C ASP A 36 -32.19 -55.85 45.87
N SER A 37 -32.27 -56.93 45.08
CA SER A 37 -31.66 -56.99 43.75
C SER A 37 -32.24 -55.95 42.79
N LEU A 38 -33.55 -55.72 42.80
CA LEU A 38 -34.20 -54.69 41.97
C LEU A 38 -33.77 -53.29 42.40
N ASN A 39 -33.73 -53.01 43.71
CA ASN A 39 -33.23 -51.73 44.22
C ASN A 39 -31.77 -51.49 43.84
N SER A 40 -30.91 -52.51 43.93
CA SER A 40 -29.52 -52.42 43.50
C SER A 40 -29.41 -52.08 42.00
N GLN A 41 -30.19 -52.74 41.14
CA GLN A 41 -30.23 -52.43 39.72
C GLN A 41 -30.75 -51.01 39.43
N ILE A 42 -31.77 -50.54 40.16
CA ILE A 42 -32.29 -49.16 40.03
C ILE A 42 -31.21 -48.14 40.41
N VAL A 43 -30.44 -48.39 41.46
CA VAL A 43 -29.33 -47.51 41.88
C VAL A 43 -28.25 -47.45 40.80
N ILE A 44 -27.85 -48.59 40.23
CA ILE A 44 -26.87 -48.65 39.13
C ILE A 44 -27.40 -47.93 37.89
N LEU A 45 -28.68 -48.11 37.56
CA LEU A 45 -29.31 -47.47 36.42
C LEU A 45 -29.32 -45.93 36.59
N ASN A 46 -29.64 -45.44 37.79
CA ASN A 46 -29.63 -44.02 38.11
C ASN A 46 -28.22 -43.41 38.05
N ASP A 47 -27.19 -44.13 38.54
CA ASP A 47 -25.80 -43.69 38.44
C ASP A 47 -25.33 -43.64 36.98
N SER A 48 -25.66 -44.66 36.18
CA SER A 48 -25.33 -44.69 34.75
C SER A 48 -26.01 -43.56 33.97
N ARG A 49 -27.27 -43.26 34.29
CA ARG A 49 -28.02 -42.14 33.73
C ARG A 49 -27.38 -40.80 34.08
N SER A 50 -26.98 -40.61 35.34
CA SER A 50 -26.30 -39.37 35.77
C SER A 50 -24.96 -39.16 35.04
N LYS A 51 -24.18 -40.23 34.85
CA LYS A 51 -22.93 -40.19 34.08
C LYS A 51 -23.17 -39.84 32.62
N LEU A 52 -24.21 -40.41 32.00
CA LEU A 52 -24.58 -40.12 30.62
C LEU A 52 -25.06 -38.67 30.44
N GLU A 53 -25.89 -38.16 31.36
CA GLU A 53 -26.35 -36.75 31.35
C GLU A 53 -25.16 -35.78 31.45
N LYS A 54 -24.17 -36.09 32.30
CA LYS A 54 -22.92 -35.30 32.39
C LYS A 54 -22.12 -35.32 31.08
N ALA A 55 -21.94 -36.50 30.48
CA ALA A 55 -21.20 -36.64 29.22
C ALA A 55 -21.88 -35.90 28.06
N ILE A 56 -23.21 -35.99 27.95
CA ILE A 56 -24.01 -35.26 26.94
C ILE A 56 -23.85 -33.75 27.14
N THR A 57 -23.95 -33.28 28.39
CA THR A 57 -23.79 -31.86 28.72
C THR A 57 -22.39 -31.35 28.34
N GLN A 58 -21.36 -32.15 28.59
CA GLN A 58 -19.98 -31.82 28.24
C GLN A 58 -19.78 -31.74 26.72
N LEU A 59 -20.34 -32.69 25.95
CA LEU A 59 -20.30 -32.66 24.49
C LEU A 59 -21.08 -31.47 23.91
N GLN A 60 -22.22 -31.11 24.50
CA GLN A 60 -22.98 -29.92 24.11
C GLN A 60 -22.17 -28.65 24.34
N LEU A 61 -21.48 -28.53 25.48
CA LEU A 61 -20.60 -27.42 25.79
C LEU A 61 -19.41 -27.31 24.81
N GLU A 62 -18.76 -28.43 24.49
CA GLU A 62 -17.68 -28.46 23.49
C GLU A 62 -18.18 -28.03 22.10
N ASN A 63 -19.35 -28.50 21.67
CA ASN A 63 -19.92 -28.09 20.38
C ASN A 63 -20.27 -26.60 20.34
N ILE A 64 -20.79 -26.03 21.44
CA ILE A 64 -21.04 -24.59 21.55
C ILE A 64 -19.73 -23.82 21.43
N GLN A 65 -18.69 -24.24 22.15
CA GLN A 65 -17.37 -23.60 22.09
C GLN A 65 -16.73 -23.67 20.69
N ILE A 66 -16.89 -24.81 19.99
CA ILE A 66 -16.39 -24.97 18.61
C ILE A 66 -17.15 -24.01 17.68
N SER A 67 -18.47 -23.93 17.80
CA SER A 67 -19.30 -23.02 17.00
C SER A 67 -18.93 -21.55 17.25
N GLU A 68 -18.68 -21.17 18.50
CA GLU A 68 -18.25 -19.81 18.87
C GLU A 68 -16.88 -19.47 18.27
N ARG A 69 -15.92 -20.40 18.31
CA ARG A 69 -14.60 -20.23 17.68
C ARG A 69 -14.71 -20.06 16.16
N GLN A 70 -15.51 -20.90 15.50
CA GLN A 70 -15.73 -20.77 14.05
C GLN A 70 -16.39 -19.44 13.67
N GLN A 71 -17.34 -18.96 14.48
CA GLN A 71 -17.92 -17.64 14.25
C GLN A 71 -16.90 -16.50 14.47
N GLN A 72 -16.03 -16.62 15.48
CA GLN A 72 -14.96 -15.65 15.72
C GLN A 72 -13.93 -15.63 14.59
N GLU A 73 -13.52 -16.80 14.08
CA GLU A 73 -12.60 -16.90 12.94
C GLU A 73 -13.20 -16.28 11.68
N LEU A 74 -14.46 -16.61 11.36
CA LEU A 74 -15.16 -16.04 10.21
C LEU A 74 -15.37 -14.52 10.34
N ALA A 75 -15.65 -14.04 11.55
CA ALA A 75 -15.77 -12.60 11.83
C ALA A 75 -14.41 -11.89 11.71
N SER A 76 -13.33 -12.51 12.17
CA SER A 76 -11.97 -12.00 12.05
C SER A 76 -11.52 -11.94 10.59
N GLU A 77 -11.81 -12.98 9.81
CA GLU A 77 -11.51 -13.05 8.38
C GLU A 77 -12.29 -11.98 7.60
N LYS A 78 -13.60 -11.82 7.88
CA LYS A 78 -14.40 -10.73 7.30
C LYS A 78 -13.88 -9.35 7.69
N ALA A 79 -13.44 -9.17 8.93
CA ALA A 79 -12.85 -7.92 9.39
C ALA A 79 -11.50 -7.64 8.73
N LEU A 80 -10.68 -8.67 8.48
CA LEU A 80 -9.42 -8.58 7.73
C LEU A 80 -9.66 -8.18 6.28
N VAL A 81 -10.60 -8.82 5.58
CA VAL A 81 -10.96 -8.47 4.19
C VAL A 81 -11.53 -7.06 4.10
N ALA A 82 -12.41 -6.67 5.03
CA ALA A 82 -12.92 -5.30 5.10
C ALA A 82 -11.81 -4.27 5.40
N LYS A 83 -10.81 -4.65 6.21
CA LYS A 83 -9.65 -3.82 6.53
C LYS A 83 -8.67 -3.73 5.36
N GLU A 84 -8.48 -4.78 4.58
CA GLU A 84 -7.69 -4.76 3.33
C GLU A 84 -8.32 -3.86 2.27
N GLY A 85 -9.65 -3.93 2.07
CA GLY A 85 -10.36 -2.98 1.20
C GLY A 85 -10.21 -1.53 1.67
N ASN A 86 -10.16 -1.30 2.98
CA ASN A 86 -9.93 0.03 3.57
C ASN A 86 -8.47 0.50 3.42
N LEU A 87 -7.50 -0.42 3.39
CA LEU A 87 -6.07 -0.10 3.26
C LEU A 87 -5.73 0.50 1.89
N GLU A 88 -6.30 -0.03 0.79
CA GLU A 88 -6.10 0.55 -0.55
C GLU A 88 -6.77 1.92 -0.70
N ASP A 89 -7.87 2.14 0.03
CA ASP A 89 -8.59 3.40 0.03
C ASP A 89 -7.98 4.45 0.99
N ASP A 90 -7.02 4.07 1.84
CA ASP A 90 -6.26 4.99 2.70
C ASP A 90 -4.94 5.48 2.04
N ILE A 91 -4.63 5.00 0.83
CA ILE A 91 -3.37 5.32 0.14
C ILE A 91 -3.35 6.79 -0.31
N ILE A 92 -2.25 7.47 0.01
CA ILE A 92 -1.90 8.79 -0.49
C ILE A 92 -0.62 8.70 -1.33
N ILE A 93 -0.65 9.24 -2.54
CA ILE A 93 0.52 9.42 -3.39
C ILE A 93 0.85 10.91 -3.46
N VAL A 94 2.11 11.26 -3.25
CA VAL A 94 2.64 12.60 -3.49
C VAL A 94 3.51 12.59 -4.74
N TYR A 95 3.07 13.31 -5.76
CA TYR A 95 3.84 13.63 -6.95
C TYR A 95 4.32 15.08 -6.90
N ASN A 96 5.46 15.32 -6.22
CA ASN A 96 6.06 16.64 -6.08
C ASN A 96 6.81 17.07 -7.36
N ARG A 97 6.04 17.23 -8.42
CA ARG A 97 6.46 17.37 -9.81
C ARG A 97 7.50 18.46 -10.05
N VAL A 98 8.60 18.06 -10.66
CA VAL A 98 9.61 18.98 -11.20
C VAL A 98 9.06 19.70 -12.46
N PRO A 99 9.33 21.00 -12.66
CA PRO A 99 8.98 21.69 -13.90
C PRO A 99 9.70 21.13 -15.13
N LYS A 100 8.98 21.02 -16.25
CA LYS A 100 9.51 20.66 -17.59
C LYS A 100 10.06 19.23 -17.74
N THR A 101 9.67 18.31 -16.86
CA THR A 101 10.01 16.87 -16.88
C THR A 101 8.86 15.97 -17.38
N GLY A 102 8.04 16.46 -18.31
CA GLY A 102 6.86 15.71 -18.79
C GLY A 102 5.68 15.67 -17.79
N SER A 103 5.76 16.42 -16.69
CA SER A 103 4.79 16.36 -15.58
C SER A 103 3.35 16.68 -15.94
N THR A 104 3.07 17.46 -16.99
CA THR A 104 1.69 17.67 -17.46
C THR A 104 1.13 16.45 -18.21
N SER A 105 1.98 15.69 -18.90
CA SER A 105 1.53 14.46 -19.57
C SER A 105 1.16 13.39 -18.54
N LEU A 106 2.02 13.18 -17.53
CA LEU A 106 1.70 12.26 -16.43
C LEU A 106 0.45 12.70 -15.65
N ALA A 107 0.33 14.00 -15.32
CA ALA A 107 -0.87 14.51 -14.67
C ALA A 107 -2.13 14.30 -15.53
N GLY A 108 -2.04 14.46 -16.85
CA GLY A 108 -3.14 14.19 -17.77
C GLY A 108 -3.65 12.75 -17.70
N VAL A 109 -2.74 11.78 -17.70
CA VAL A 109 -3.06 10.36 -17.49
C VAL A 109 -3.74 10.16 -16.14
N VAL A 110 -3.18 10.71 -15.07
CA VAL A 110 -3.72 10.59 -13.72
C VAL A 110 -5.13 11.20 -13.59
N TYR A 111 -5.41 12.34 -14.21
CA TYR A 111 -6.74 12.94 -14.22
C TYR A 111 -7.77 12.13 -15.01
N ASP A 112 -7.38 11.54 -16.14
CA ASP A 112 -8.29 10.72 -16.94
C ASP A 112 -8.60 9.39 -16.20
N LEU A 113 -7.61 8.81 -15.49
CA LEU A 113 -7.79 7.57 -14.73
C LEU A 113 -8.56 7.75 -13.42
N CYS A 114 -8.56 8.94 -12.80
CA CYS A 114 -9.16 9.11 -11.47
C CYS A 114 -10.66 8.86 -11.44
N LEU A 115 -11.36 9.12 -12.55
CA LEU A 115 -12.77 8.81 -12.73
C LEU A 115 -13.02 7.30 -12.86
N ILE A 116 -12.15 6.62 -13.61
CA ILE A 116 -12.26 5.18 -13.89
C ILE A 116 -11.91 4.37 -12.65
N ASN A 117 -10.78 4.71 -12.05
CA ASN A 117 -10.19 4.03 -10.91
C ASN A 117 -10.64 4.67 -9.58
N LYS A 118 -11.68 5.51 -9.55
CA LYS A 118 -12.33 6.02 -8.32
C LYS A 118 -11.36 6.49 -7.22
N PHE A 119 -10.50 7.44 -7.55
CA PHE A 119 -9.59 8.10 -6.60
C PHE A 119 -9.60 9.61 -6.83
N HIS A 120 -9.01 10.39 -5.92
CA HIS A 120 -8.98 11.85 -6.04
C HIS A 120 -7.64 12.36 -6.57
N VAL A 121 -7.67 13.42 -7.39
CA VAL A 121 -6.45 14.11 -7.84
C VAL A 121 -6.52 15.55 -7.37
N ILE A 122 -5.58 15.95 -6.53
CA ILE A 122 -5.54 17.28 -5.93
C ILE A 122 -4.27 18.00 -6.40
N HIS A 123 -4.45 19.17 -7.01
CA HIS A 123 -3.33 20.04 -7.38
C HIS A 123 -2.97 20.95 -6.20
N LEU A 124 -1.74 20.83 -5.70
CA LEU A 124 -1.18 21.71 -4.69
C LEU A 124 -0.66 22.99 -5.37
N ASN A 125 -1.20 24.13 -4.96
CA ASN A 125 -0.69 25.44 -5.37
C ASN A 125 -0.05 26.15 -4.17
N THR A 126 1.13 26.70 -4.39
CA THR A 126 1.91 27.44 -3.39
C THR A 126 1.96 28.91 -3.78
N SER A 127 1.86 29.81 -2.81
CA SER A 127 1.99 31.25 -3.02
C SER A 127 3.24 31.59 -3.84
N LYS A 128 3.08 32.38 -4.91
CA LYS A 128 4.16 32.77 -5.83
C LYS A 128 4.98 31.61 -6.42
N ASN A 129 4.45 30.39 -6.45
CA ASN A 129 5.16 29.17 -6.84
C ASN A 129 6.43 28.92 -6.00
N GLN A 130 6.40 29.26 -4.72
CA GLN A 130 7.45 28.89 -3.76
C GLN A 130 7.59 27.37 -3.69
N ARG A 131 8.82 26.88 -3.74
CA ARG A 131 9.12 25.44 -3.77
C ARG A 131 9.23 24.86 -2.35
N THR A 132 9.38 25.71 -1.36
CA THR A 132 9.53 25.36 0.05
C THR A 132 8.38 25.92 0.87
N LEU A 133 7.95 25.18 1.87
CA LEU A 133 7.01 25.61 2.89
C LEU A 133 7.71 25.92 4.20
N SER A 134 7.17 26.86 4.97
CA SER A 134 7.59 27.07 6.36
C SER A 134 7.32 25.82 7.20
N LEU A 135 7.98 25.65 8.35
CA LEU A 135 7.75 24.47 9.20
C LEU A 135 6.28 24.35 9.66
N ALA A 136 5.63 25.49 9.94
CA ALA A 136 4.21 25.53 10.28
C ALA A 136 3.32 25.11 9.10
N ASP A 137 3.62 25.60 7.89
CA ASP A 137 2.89 25.21 6.67
C ASP A 137 3.13 23.74 6.31
N GLN A 138 4.33 23.20 6.54
CA GLN A 138 4.60 21.78 6.38
C GLN A 138 3.72 20.96 7.32
N MET A 139 3.67 21.31 8.62
CA MET A 139 2.80 20.62 9.58
C MET A 139 1.32 20.71 9.18
N HIS A 140 0.87 21.88 8.73
CA HIS A 140 -0.51 22.07 8.27
C HIS A 140 -0.83 21.27 7.01
N PHE A 141 0.06 21.29 6.02
CA PHE A 141 -0.07 20.50 4.79
C PHE A 141 -0.16 19.01 5.09
N ILE A 142 0.78 18.50 5.89
CA ILE A 142 0.84 17.10 6.30
C ILE A 142 -0.45 16.71 7.00
N THR A 143 -0.85 17.46 8.04
CA THR A 143 -2.07 17.18 8.81
C THR A 143 -3.30 17.16 7.92
N ASN A 144 -3.41 18.11 6.99
CA ASN A 144 -4.55 18.19 6.07
C ASN A 144 -4.61 16.97 5.15
N ILE A 145 -3.51 16.59 4.49
CA ILE A 145 -3.60 15.49 3.53
C ILE A 145 -3.79 14.14 4.22
N THR A 146 -3.23 13.94 5.42
CA THR A 146 -3.36 12.65 6.13
C THR A 146 -4.69 12.44 6.82
N HIS A 147 -5.40 13.51 7.22
CA HIS A 147 -6.68 13.39 7.92
C HIS A 147 -7.90 13.66 7.01
N TRP A 148 -7.69 13.94 5.73
CA TRP A 148 -8.79 14.20 4.80
C TRP A 148 -9.40 12.90 4.25
N GLU A 149 -10.02 12.11 5.12
CA GLU A 149 -10.55 10.78 4.78
C GLU A 149 -11.47 10.78 3.55
N LYS A 150 -12.32 11.80 3.41
CA LYS A 150 -13.24 11.94 2.26
C LYS A 150 -12.54 12.11 0.91
N ARG A 151 -11.23 12.35 0.89
CA ARG A 151 -10.42 12.50 -0.33
C ARG A 151 -9.50 11.32 -0.56
N LYS A 152 -9.41 10.35 0.34
CA LYS A 152 -8.62 9.16 0.09
C LYS A 152 -9.45 8.13 -0.71
N PRO A 153 -8.80 7.32 -1.57
CA PRO A 153 -7.39 7.40 -1.95
C PRO A 153 -7.12 8.62 -2.84
N ALA A 154 -5.91 9.20 -2.75
CA ALA A 154 -5.58 10.45 -3.44
C ALA A 154 -4.17 10.51 -4.04
N ILE A 155 -4.05 11.22 -5.17
CA ILE A 155 -2.77 11.71 -5.69
C ILE A 155 -2.73 13.24 -5.53
N TYR A 156 -1.81 13.71 -4.69
CA TYR A 156 -1.47 15.12 -4.58
C TYR A 156 -0.32 15.43 -5.52
N HIS A 157 -0.46 16.43 -6.40
CA HIS A 157 0.63 16.86 -7.28
C HIS A 157 0.82 18.36 -7.26
N GLY A 158 2.07 18.82 -7.29
CA GLY A 158 2.39 20.24 -7.28
C GLY A 158 3.89 20.51 -7.26
N HIS A 159 4.25 21.77 -7.47
CA HIS A 159 5.64 22.21 -7.47
C HIS A 159 6.14 22.45 -6.05
N LEU A 160 6.55 21.37 -5.39
CA LEU A 160 7.04 21.38 -4.01
C LEU A 160 8.31 20.53 -3.88
N ALA A 161 9.25 20.94 -3.03
CA ALA A 161 10.38 20.10 -2.69
C ALA A 161 9.95 18.92 -1.80
N PHE A 162 10.80 17.91 -1.71
CA PHE A 162 10.58 16.74 -0.87
C PHE A 162 10.34 17.16 0.59
N ILE A 163 9.34 16.56 1.22
CA ILE A 163 9.06 16.68 2.65
C ILE A 163 9.18 15.27 3.22
N ASP A 164 10.00 15.12 4.26
CA ASP A 164 10.06 13.89 5.00
C ASP A 164 8.93 13.86 6.04
N PHE A 165 7.84 13.17 5.72
CA PHE A 165 6.67 13.01 6.58
C PHE A 165 6.99 12.29 7.90
N SER A 166 8.05 11.47 7.92
CA SER A 166 8.43 10.73 9.13
C SER A 166 8.92 11.65 10.25
N ARG A 167 9.53 12.80 9.90
CA ARG A 167 9.96 13.83 10.86
C ARG A 167 8.81 14.47 11.63
N PHE A 168 7.58 14.32 11.15
CA PHE A 168 6.37 14.87 11.76
C PHE A 168 5.57 13.83 12.56
N GLY A 169 6.16 12.66 12.84
CA GLY A 169 5.56 11.63 13.70
C GLY A 169 4.49 10.77 13.04
N LEU A 170 4.40 10.78 11.72
CA LEU A 170 3.46 9.94 10.99
C LEU A 170 3.93 8.49 10.91
N LYS A 171 3.03 7.57 11.24
CA LYS A 171 3.27 6.13 11.20
C LYS A 171 3.22 5.56 9.77
N GLN A 172 2.39 6.15 8.92
CA GLN A 172 2.21 5.74 7.53
C GLN A 172 2.46 6.95 6.63
N PRO A 173 3.69 7.14 6.14
CA PRO A 173 4.00 8.22 5.21
C PRO A 173 3.36 7.95 3.84
N PRO A 174 3.04 9.00 3.06
CA PRO A 174 2.53 8.85 1.71
C PRO A 174 3.58 8.25 0.78
N ILE A 175 3.13 7.67 -0.31
CA ILE A 175 3.97 7.12 -1.37
C ILE A 175 4.48 8.27 -2.24
N TYR A 176 5.78 8.46 -2.34
CA TYR A 176 6.37 9.45 -3.23
C TYR A 176 6.70 8.86 -4.61
N ILE A 177 6.33 9.58 -5.67
CA ILE A 177 6.77 9.29 -7.04
C ILE A 177 7.25 10.58 -7.70
N ASN A 178 8.14 10.50 -8.69
CA ASN A 178 8.53 11.69 -9.45
C ASN A 178 9.06 11.33 -10.84
N MET A 179 9.42 12.37 -11.60
CA MET A 179 10.09 12.24 -12.88
C MET A 179 11.22 13.26 -13.03
N VAL A 180 12.35 12.80 -13.54
CA VAL A 180 13.52 13.62 -13.88
C VAL A 180 13.69 13.75 -15.39
N ARG A 181 14.56 14.67 -15.79
CA ARG A 181 14.95 14.92 -17.18
C ARG A 181 16.42 15.31 -17.23
N GLU A 182 17.05 15.12 -18.38
CA GLU A 182 18.37 15.68 -18.64
C GLU A 182 18.40 17.19 -18.28
N PRO A 183 19.32 17.65 -17.43
CA PRO A 183 19.26 18.99 -16.83
C PRO A 183 19.29 20.15 -17.84
N LEU A 184 20.12 20.03 -18.88
CA LEU A 184 20.28 21.06 -19.91
C LEU A 184 19.06 21.10 -20.83
N ASP A 185 18.54 19.95 -21.27
CA ASP A 185 17.30 19.86 -22.01
C ASP A 185 16.11 20.42 -21.23
N ARG A 186 16.07 20.20 -19.91
CA ARG A 186 15.08 20.79 -19.01
C ARG A 186 15.21 22.31 -19.00
N LEU A 187 16.41 22.85 -18.85
CA LEU A 187 16.68 24.29 -18.86
C LEU A 187 16.30 24.92 -20.20
N ILE A 188 16.72 24.35 -21.33
CA ILE A 188 16.37 24.83 -22.68
C ILE A 188 14.85 24.80 -22.88
N SER A 189 14.20 23.71 -22.47
CA SER A 189 12.73 23.59 -22.52
C SER A 189 12.03 24.67 -21.70
N TYR A 190 12.58 25.04 -20.53
CA TYR A 190 12.08 26.13 -19.69
C TYR A 190 12.35 27.51 -20.31
N TYR A 191 13.56 27.74 -20.83
CA TYR A 191 14.00 28.99 -21.44
C TYR A 191 13.07 29.43 -22.58
N TYR A 192 12.74 28.49 -23.47
CA TYR A 192 11.84 28.78 -24.58
C TYR A 192 10.37 28.75 -24.16
N PHE A 193 10.01 27.99 -23.13
CA PHE A 193 8.66 28.01 -22.58
C PHE A 193 8.26 29.38 -22.05
N VAL A 194 9.14 30.08 -21.32
CA VAL A 194 8.82 31.41 -20.77
C VAL A 194 8.73 32.51 -21.83
N ARG A 195 9.24 32.25 -23.05
CA ARG A 195 9.21 33.15 -24.22
C ARG A 195 8.04 32.87 -25.16
N TYR A 196 7.87 31.60 -25.56
CA TYR A 196 6.93 31.19 -26.61
C TYR A 196 5.68 30.46 -26.10
N GLY A 197 5.62 30.14 -24.81
CA GLY A 197 4.47 29.43 -24.24
C GLY A 197 4.44 27.94 -24.56
N ASP A 198 3.23 27.38 -24.52
CA ASP A 198 2.97 25.97 -24.77
C ASP A 198 1.68 25.78 -25.59
N ASP A 199 1.55 24.59 -26.16
CA ASP A 199 0.37 24.16 -26.93
C ASP A 199 -0.87 23.83 -26.06
N PHE A 200 -0.69 23.70 -24.74
CA PHE A 200 -1.76 23.31 -23.81
C PHE A 200 -2.62 24.51 -23.38
N ARG A 201 -2.02 25.70 -23.29
CA ARG A 201 -2.67 26.98 -23.00
C ARG A 201 -2.08 28.07 -23.92
N PRO A 202 -2.37 28.00 -25.23
CA PRO A 202 -1.70 28.84 -26.24
C PRO A 202 -1.96 30.35 -26.07
N HIS A 203 -3.12 30.72 -25.53
CA HIS A 203 -3.50 32.13 -25.34
C HIS A 203 -2.88 32.77 -24.09
N MET A 204 -2.20 32.01 -23.24
CA MET A 204 -1.58 32.53 -22.02
C MET A 204 -0.21 33.14 -22.33
N LYS A 205 -0.13 34.48 -22.32
CA LYS A 205 1.15 35.19 -22.41
C LYS A 205 2.03 34.85 -21.21
N ARG A 206 3.28 34.49 -21.50
CA ARG A 206 4.28 34.13 -20.50
C ARG A 206 5.09 35.36 -20.08
N ARG A 207 5.80 35.25 -18.96
CA ARG A 207 6.53 36.36 -18.33
C ARG A 207 7.52 37.05 -19.28
N LYS A 208 8.15 36.30 -20.18
CA LYS A 208 9.15 36.80 -21.14
C LYS A 208 8.61 36.77 -22.58
N ALA A 209 7.28 36.82 -22.77
CA ALA A 209 6.70 36.83 -24.10
C ALA A 209 7.13 38.08 -24.89
N GLY A 210 7.55 37.89 -26.14
CA GLY A 210 8.09 38.94 -27.00
C GLY A 210 9.63 39.00 -27.02
N ASP A 211 10.30 38.33 -26.08
CA ASP A 211 11.74 38.10 -26.16
C ASP A 211 12.00 36.95 -27.15
N ASN A 212 12.68 37.28 -28.25
CA ASN A 212 13.00 36.35 -29.33
C ASN A 212 14.44 35.85 -29.29
N GLU A 213 15.20 36.21 -28.26
CA GLU A 213 16.58 35.78 -28.08
C GLU A 213 16.68 34.26 -28.00
N SER A 214 17.58 33.69 -28.81
CA SER A 214 17.92 32.27 -28.78
C SER A 214 18.71 31.91 -27.52
N PHE A 215 18.69 30.62 -27.14
CA PHE A 215 19.48 30.14 -26.01
C PHE A 215 20.98 30.38 -26.24
N ASP A 216 21.44 30.22 -27.47
CA ASP A 216 22.83 30.45 -27.87
C ASP A 216 23.26 31.91 -27.68
N GLU A 217 22.44 32.87 -28.14
CA GLU A 217 22.68 34.31 -27.94
C GLU A 217 22.73 34.66 -26.45
N CYS A 218 21.79 34.13 -25.66
CA CYS A 218 21.81 34.32 -24.21
C CYS A 218 23.12 33.82 -23.59
N VAL A 219 23.56 32.60 -23.94
CA VAL A 219 24.78 32.00 -23.38
C VAL A 219 26.03 32.75 -23.85
N ALA A 220 26.06 33.23 -25.09
CA ALA A 220 27.18 33.99 -25.63
C ALA A 220 27.42 35.30 -24.86
N ARG A 221 26.35 35.96 -24.38
CA ARG A 221 26.43 37.21 -23.60
C ARG A 221 26.34 37.03 -22.08
N ASP A 222 26.43 35.79 -21.58
CA ASP A 222 26.29 35.44 -20.16
C ASP A 222 24.97 35.92 -19.53
N GLY A 223 23.86 35.73 -20.24
CA GLY A 223 22.54 36.14 -19.82
C GLY A 223 21.99 35.37 -18.61
N GLU A 224 21.21 36.07 -17.77
CA GLU A 224 20.71 35.49 -16.52
C GLU A 224 19.79 34.27 -16.72
N ASP A 225 18.94 34.27 -17.75
CA ASP A 225 17.94 33.22 -17.96
C ASP A 225 18.57 31.86 -18.38
N CYS A 226 19.77 31.88 -18.96
CA CYS A 226 20.53 30.70 -19.40
C CYS A 226 21.75 30.40 -18.52
N ALA A 227 21.98 31.19 -17.46
CA ALA A 227 23.11 31.02 -16.56
C ALA A 227 23.10 29.63 -15.89
N PRO A 228 24.26 28.99 -15.66
CA PRO A 228 24.34 27.65 -15.09
C PRO A 228 23.64 27.49 -13.74
N LYS A 229 23.51 28.57 -12.94
CA LYS A 229 22.72 28.58 -11.69
C LYS A 229 21.27 28.08 -11.87
N ASN A 230 20.69 28.26 -13.06
CA ASN A 230 19.31 27.83 -13.35
C ASN A 230 19.18 26.33 -13.66
N LEU A 231 20.30 25.60 -13.77
CA LEU A 231 20.30 24.14 -13.85
C LEU A 231 19.88 23.52 -12.51
N TRP A 232 20.30 24.13 -11.40
CA TRP A 232 20.07 23.69 -10.01
C TRP A 232 18.59 23.72 -9.64
N VAL A 233 17.88 22.64 -9.93
CA VAL A 233 16.43 22.52 -9.75
C VAL A 233 16.05 21.11 -9.32
N GLN A 234 16.57 20.07 -9.97
CA GLN A 234 16.15 18.70 -9.63
C GLN A 234 16.72 18.31 -8.28
N ILE A 235 18.01 18.55 -8.04
CA ILE A 235 18.65 18.27 -6.75
C ILE A 235 17.88 18.88 -5.57
N PRO A 236 17.57 20.20 -5.54
CA PRO A 236 16.76 20.79 -4.47
C PRO A 236 15.39 20.14 -4.27
N TYR A 237 14.72 19.73 -5.36
CA TYR A 237 13.39 19.11 -5.28
C TYR A 237 13.42 17.74 -4.57
N PHE A 238 14.52 17.00 -4.68
CA PHE A 238 14.70 15.72 -3.99
C PHE A 238 15.42 15.86 -2.64
N CYS A 239 16.34 16.82 -2.50
CA CYS A 239 17.01 17.14 -1.24
C CYS A 239 16.01 17.66 -0.18
N GLY A 240 15.05 18.51 -0.59
CA GLY A 240 13.92 18.91 0.23
C GLY A 240 14.01 20.33 0.80
N HIS A 241 13.66 20.47 2.08
CA HIS A 241 13.39 21.76 2.72
C HIS A 241 14.57 22.32 3.56
N HIS A 242 15.75 21.69 3.50
CA HIS A 242 16.96 22.19 4.19
C HIS A 242 17.58 23.36 3.44
N ALA A 243 18.30 24.24 4.14
CA ALA A 243 18.84 25.47 3.55
C ALA A 243 19.90 25.15 2.47
N GLU A 244 20.76 24.18 2.78
CA GLU A 244 21.85 23.66 1.95
C GLU A 244 21.33 23.11 0.62
N CYS A 245 20.10 22.58 0.58
CA CYS A 245 19.46 22.14 -0.67
C CYS A 245 19.34 23.26 -1.71
N TRP A 246 19.23 24.50 -1.26
CA TRP A 246 19.00 25.68 -2.11
C TRP A 246 20.27 26.48 -2.38
N GLU A 247 21.42 26.03 -1.86
CA GLU A 247 22.73 26.52 -2.21
C GLU A 247 23.22 25.82 -3.48
N SER A 248 23.35 26.59 -4.57
CA SER A 248 23.72 26.01 -5.87
C SER A 248 25.13 25.42 -5.85
N GLY A 249 25.25 24.15 -6.19
CA GLY A 249 26.54 23.45 -6.22
C GLY A 249 26.99 22.89 -4.87
N ASN A 250 26.10 22.78 -3.89
CA ASN A 250 26.40 22.18 -2.58
C ASN A 250 26.45 20.64 -2.69
N GLU A 251 27.58 20.04 -2.32
CA GLU A 251 27.83 18.58 -2.41
C GLU A 251 26.92 17.77 -1.48
N TRP A 252 26.68 18.26 -0.27
CA TRP A 252 25.77 17.60 0.67
C TRP A 252 24.36 17.50 0.11
N ALA A 253 23.89 18.53 -0.59
CA ALA A 253 22.57 18.53 -1.22
C ALA A 253 22.43 17.47 -2.31
N LEU A 254 23.50 17.21 -3.09
CA LEU A 254 23.51 16.14 -4.09
C LEU A 254 23.40 14.77 -3.43
N GLU A 255 24.20 14.51 -2.39
CA GLU A 255 24.19 13.23 -1.68
C GLU A 255 22.86 12.98 -0.97
N GLU A 256 22.30 14.00 -0.31
CA GLU A 256 21.00 13.88 0.34
C GLU A 256 19.87 13.70 -0.69
N ALA A 257 19.96 14.32 -1.88
CA ALA A 257 18.99 14.08 -2.96
C ALA A 257 19.05 12.63 -3.47
N LYS A 258 20.23 12.04 -3.67
CA LYS A 258 20.40 10.62 -4.05
C LYS A 258 19.84 9.70 -2.96
N ARG A 259 20.16 9.98 -1.70
CA ARG A 259 19.65 9.24 -0.54
C ARG A 259 18.13 9.28 -0.50
N ASN A 260 17.53 10.46 -0.63
CA ASN A 260 16.08 10.60 -0.62
C ASN A 260 15.42 9.86 -1.78
N LEU A 261 16.01 9.91 -2.97
CA LEU A 261 15.53 9.17 -4.15
C LEU A 261 15.40 7.67 -3.87
N VAL A 262 16.37 7.06 -3.20
CA VAL A 262 16.34 5.61 -2.92
C VAL A 262 15.48 5.25 -1.72
N HIS A 263 15.49 6.08 -0.67
CA HIS A 263 14.86 5.71 0.61
C HIS A 263 13.41 6.15 0.75
N HIS A 264 13.00 7.22 0.05
CA HIS A 264 11.69 7.84 0.26
C HIS A 264 10.79 7.81 -0.98
N TYR A 265 11.34 7.69 -2.19
CA TYR A 265 10.55 7.55 -3.41
C TYR A 265 10.32 6.08 -3.74
N LEU A 266 9.07 5.72 -4.05
CA LEU A 266 8.73 4.39 -4.56
C LEU A 266 9.41 4.15 -5.91
N ILE A 267 9.33 5.14 -6.80
CA ILE A 267 10.01 5.12 -8.09
C ILE A 267 10.13 6.53 -8.66
N VAL A 268 11.26 6.80 -9.31
CA VAL A 268 11.52 8.02 -10.08
C VAL A 268 11.68 7.64 -11.55
N GLY A 269 10.82 8.17 -12.40
CA GLY A 269 10.84 7.93 -13.84
C GLY A 269 11.74 8.92 -14.60
N ILE A 270 11.97 8.60 -15.87
CA ILE A 270 12.71 9.47 -16.80
C ILE A 270 11.74 10.02 -17.84
N THR A 271 11.85 11.31 -18.18
CA THR A 271 10.97 11.99 -19.16
C THR A 271 10.94 11.27 -20.50
N GLU A 272 12.11 10.81 -20.96
CA GLU A 272 12.32 10.14 -22.25
C GLU A 272 11.69 8.73 -22.29
N GLU A 273 11.38 8.13 -21.13
CA GLU A 273 10.86 6.76 -21.01
C GLU A 273 9.52 6.67 -20.26
N LEU A 274 8.67 7.71 -20.39
CA LEU A 274 7.36 7.79 -19.73
C LEU A 274 6.49 6.54 -19.95
N ARG A 275 6.53 5.92 -21.13
CA ARG A 275 5.79 4.67 -21.42
C ARG A 275 6.20 3.53 -20.48
N SER A 276 7.51 3.35 -20.26
CA SER A 276 8.01 2.32 -19.34
C SER A 276 7.67 2.67 -17.88
N PHE A 277 7.71 3.95 -17.53
CA PHE A 277 7.36 4.42 -16.18
C PHE A 277 5.89 4.16 -15.86
N LEU A 278 4.96 4.46 -16.77
CA LEU A 278 3.53 4.16 -16.60
C LEU A 278 3.26 2.67 -16.47
N ALA A 279 3.94 1.83 -17.26
CA ALA A 279 3.79 0.37 -17.15
C ALA A 279 4.25 -0.17 -15.79
N ILE A 280 5.30 0.40 -15.20
CA ILE A 280 5.73 0.03 -13.83
C ILE A 280 4.72 0.51 -12.79
N LEU A 281 4.23 1.75 -12.90
CA LEU A 281 3.20 2.28 -12.00
C LEU A 281 1.90 1.48 -12.05
N GLU A 282 1.48 1.05 -13.24
CA GLU A 282 0.32 0.18 -13.43
C GLU A 282 0.50 -1.19 -12.78
N ALA A 283 1.73 -1.72 -12.78
CA ALA A 283 2.05 -2.99 -12.13
C ALA A 283 2.09 -2.88 -10.60
N VAL A 284 2.64 -1.79 -10.07
CA VAL A 284 2.93 -1.62 -8.63
C VAL A 284 1.77 -0.98 -7.87
N LEU A 285 1.02 -0.07 -8.51
CA LEU A 285 -0.07 0.71 -7.92
C LEU A 285 -1.35 0.62 -8.78
N PRO A 286 -1.90 -0.59 -9.02
CA PRO A 286 -3.05 -0.78 -9.91
C PRO A 286 -4.30 -0.01 -9.46
N ARG A 287 -4.50 0.20 -8.15
CA ARG A 287 -5.60 1.03 -7.60
C ARG A 287 -5.66 2.43 -8.24
N PHE A 288 -4.52 2.98 -8.65
CA PHE A 288 -4.42 4.31 -9.28
C PHE A 288 -4.15 4.23 -10.78
N PHE A 289 -3.30 3.30 -11.23
CA PHE A 289 -2.74 3.31 -12.58
C PHE A 289 -3.24 2.17 -13.48
N HIS A 290 -4.22 1.38 -13.05
CA HIS A 290 -4.84 0.39 -13.95
C HIS A 290 -5.36 1.07 -15.23
N GLY A 291 -4.97 0.57 -16.40
CA GLY A 291 -5.30 1.13 -17.71
C GLY A 291 -4.38 2.26 -18.19
N ALA A 292 -3.35 2.65 -17.42
CA ALA A 292 -2.47 3.76 -17.77
C ALA A 292 -1.71 3.54 -19.09
N SER A 293 -1.18 2.34 -19.31
CA SER A 293 -0.42 2.03 -20.53
C SER A 293 -1.31 2.07 -21.77
N ALA A 294 -2.53 1.54 -21.68
CA ALA A 294 -3.50 1.57 -22.76
C ALA A 294 -3.90 3.02 -23.11
N LEU A 295 -4.23 3.81 -22.09
CA LEU A 295 -4.60 5.23 -22.26
C LEU A 295 -3.45 6.03 -22.90
N TYR A 296 -2.21 5.78 -22.49
CA TYR A 296 -1.05 6.48 -23.05
C TYR A 296 -0.78 6.11 -24.51
N ASN A 297 -0.93 4.84 -24.88
CA ASN A 297 -0.67 4.37 -26.25
C ASN A 297 -1.78 4.80 -27.23
N GLN A 298 -3.03 4.88 -26.78
CA GLN A 298 -4.19 5.23 -27.62
C GLN A 298 -4.48 6.74 -27.63
N GLY A 299 -3.99 7.48 -26.63
CA GLY A 299 -4.41 8.85 -26.38
C GLY A 299 -3.67 9.90 -27.19
N ASN A 300 -4.43 10.83 -27.78
CA ASN A 300 -3.89 12.09 -28.35
C ASN A 300 -3.25 13.01 -27.28
N LYS A 301 -3.38 12.68 -25.99
CA LYS A 301 -2.83 13.41 -24.84
C LYS A 301 -1.50 12.83 -24.31
N SER A 302 -0.83 11.94 -25.05
CA SER A 302 0.44 11.33 -24.64
C SER A 302 1.61 12.33 -24.51
N HIS A 303 1.51 13.48 -25.17
CA HIS A 303 2.51 14.54 -25.11
C HIS A 303 1.88 15.92 -24.93
N LEU A 304 1.39 16.22 -23.72
CA LEU A 304 0.82 17.51 -23.39
C LEU A 304 1.89 18.55 -23.05
N ARG A 305 1.58 19.83 -23.34
CA ARG A 305 2.37 21.01 -22.96
C ARG A 305 3.75 21.02 -23.61
N LYS A 306 3.80 20.79 -24.93
CA LYS A 306 5.00 21.01 -25.71
C LYS A 306 5.27 22.50 -25.80
N THR A 307 6.53 22.87 -25.64
CA THR A 307 6.96 24.26 -25.84
C THR A 307 6.79 24.61 -27.32
N SER A 308 6.05 25.68 -27.62
CA SER A 308 5.58 26.00 -28.99
C SER A 308 6.72 26.14 -30.01
N LYS A 309 7.85 26.72 -29.58
CA LYS A 309 9.03 26.92 -30.41
C LYS A 309 10.28 26.63 -29.60
N LYS A 310 11.18 25.80 -30.12
CA LYS A 310 12.48 25.47 -29.51
C LYS A 310 13.51 25.42 -30.63
N TYR A 311 14.68 26.00 -30.42
CA TYR A 311 15.80 25.87 -31.34
C TYR A 311 16.86 24.95 -30.71
N PRO A 312 17.49 24.06 -31.50
CA PRO A 312 18.60 23.26 -31.02
C PRO A 312 19.82 24.17 -30.74
N PRO A 313 20.47 24.07 -29.58
CA PRO A 313 21.68 24.83 -29.30
C PRO A 313 22.86 24.39 -30.17
N LYS A 314 23.81 25.29 -30.37
CA LYS A 314 25.11 25.03 -31.01
C LYS A 314 26.00 24.15 -30.10
N PRO A 315 26.88 23.32 -30.68
CA PRO A 315 27.83 22.52 -29.88
C PRO A 315 28.65 23.34 -28.89
N GLU A 316 29.18 24.50 -29.33
CA GLU A 316 29.96 25.42 -28.48
C GLU A 316 29.17 25.91 -27.24
N THR A 317 27.88 26.19 -27.42
CA THR A 317 26.97 26.59 -26.33
C THR A 317 26.75 25.43 -25.35
N LEU A 318 26.62 24.20 -25.86
CA LEU A 318 26.50 23.02 -25.01
C LEU A 318 27.78 22.83 -24.18
N ASP A 319 28.95 22.92 -24.81
CA ASP A 319 30.23 22.71 -24.14
C ASP A 319 30.47 23.75 -23.04
N LYS A 320 30.17 25.03 -23.31
CA LYS A 320 30.27 26.11 -22.30
C LYS A 320 29.40 25.85 -21.08
N ILE A 321 28.18 25.35 -21.25
CA ILE A 321 27.29 25.04 -20.12
C ILE A 321 27.72 23.75 -19.40
N LYS A 322 28.15 22.73 -20.15
CA LYS A 322 28.56 21.44 -19.61
C LYS A 322 29.84 21.53 -18.77
N ASP A 323 30.68 22.53 -19.01
CA ASP A 323 31.87 22.76 -18.20
C ASP A 323 31.56 23.20 -16.76
N SER A 324 30.37 23.77 -16.52
CA SER A 324 29.95 24.23 -15.19
C SER A 324 29.89 23.10 -14.15
N HIS A 325 30.42 23.37 -12.95
CA HIS A 325 30.27 22.50 -11.78
C HIS A 325 28.79 22.15 -11.48
N ILE A 326 27.89 23.13 -11.60
CA ILE A 326 26.45 22.94 -11.35
C ILE A 326 25.85 21.95 -12.35
N TYR A 327 26.27 22.01 -13.63
CA TYR A 327 25.83 21.04 -14.63
C TYR A 327 26.28 19.63 -14.27
N ARG A 328 27.57 19.46 -13.93
CA ARG A 328 28.14 18.14 -13.61
C ARG A 328 27.38 17.48 -12.46
N MET A 329 27.05 18.23 -11.40
CA MET A 329 26.28 17.70 -10.27
C MET A 329 24.84 17.33 -10.63
N GLU A 330 24.11 18.22 -11.32
CA GLU A 330 22.74 17.91 -11.78
C GLU A 330 22.72 16.73 -12.75
N ARG A 331 23.76 16.61 -13.58
CA ARG A 331 23.94 15.50 -14.51
C ARG A 331 24.21 14.20 -13.79
N GLU A 332 25.07 14.22 -12.78
CA GLU A 332 25.37 13.06 -11.92
C GLU A 332 24.11 12.58 -11.20
N PHE A 333 23.30 13.49 -10.63
CA PHE A 333 22.01 13.14 -10.04
C PHE A 333 21.04 12.50 -11.06
N TYR A 334 20.97 13.07 -12.27
CA TYR A 334 20.16 12.52 -13.34
C TYR A 334 20.61 11.11 -13.75
N GLU A 335 21.91 10.90 -13.95
CA GLU A 335 22.47 9.58 -14.30
C GLU A 335 22.21 8.55 -13.20
N TYR A 336 22.38 8.93 -11.94
CA TYR A 336 22.03 8.09 -10.80
C TYR A 336 20.55 7.66 -10.82
N ALA A 337 19.63 8.61 -11.07
CA ALA A 337 18.21 8.31 -11.20
C ALA A 337 17.91 7.40 -12.42
N VAL A 338 18.62 7.59 -13.52
CA VAL A 338 18.48 6.78 -14.74
C VAL A 338 18.90 5.34 -14.48
N GLU A 339 20.07 5.13 -13.88
CA GLU A 339 20.58 3.80 -13.52
C GLU A 339 19.62 3.08 -12.58
N HIS A 340 19.13 3.78 -11.56
CA HIS A 340 18.16 3.23 -10.61
C HIS A 340 16.84 2.83 -11.30
N PHE A 341 16.31 3.70 -12.17
CA PHE A 341 15.09 3.41 -12.93
C PHE A 341 15.28 2.24 -13.89
N HIS A 342 16.41 2.17 -14.60
CA HIS A 342 16.73 1.07 -15.52
C HIS A 342 16.86 -0.26 -14.79
N TYR A 343 17.47 -0.26 -13.59
CA TYR A 343 17.51 -1.45 -12.74
C TYR A 343 16.10 -1.93 -12.39
N ILE A 344 15.23 -1.07 -11.84
CA ILE A 344 13.84 -1.42 -11.51
C ILE A 344 13.09 -1.92 -12.75
N LYS A 345 13.21 -1.21 -13.88
CA LYS A 345 12.63 -1.61 -15.15
C LYS A 345 13.09 -3.00 -15.57
N SER A 346 14.37 -3.31 -15.43
CA SER A 346 14.95 -4.60 -15.82
C SER A 346 14.43 -5.76 -14.98
N ILE A 347 14.07 -5.54 -13.71
CA ILE A 347 13.55 -6.59 -12.82
C ILE A 347 12.02 -6.70 -12.86
N THR A 348 11.32 -5.63 -13.25
CA THR A 348 9.85 -5.58 -13.27
C THR A 348 9.25 -5.91 -14.65
N LEU A 349 9.90 -5.48 -15.74
CA LEU A 349 9.35 -5.55 -17.09
C LEU A 349 10.13 -6.51 -18.00
N ARG A 350 9.44 -7.15 -18.94
CA ARG A 350 10.01 -7.87 -20.09
C ARG A 350 9.51 -7.25 -21.40
N ARG A 351 10.33 -7.29 -22.45
CA ARG A 351 9.94 -6.87 -23.80
C ARG A 351 9.90 -8.08 -24.73
N ASN A 352 8.88 -8.16 -25.60
CA ASN A 352 8.88 -9.12 -26.70
C ASN A 352 9.67 -8.57 -27.91
N ILE A 353 9.73 -9.37 -28.97
CA ILE A 353 10.40 -9.04 -30.24
C ILE A 353 9.73 -7.84 -30.92
N ASP A 354 8.42 -7.68 -30.75
CA ASP A 354 7.62 -6.60 -31.34
C ASP A 354 7.72 -5.27 -30.57
N GLY A 355 8.43 -5.25 -29.43
CA GLY A 355 8.64 -4.06 -28.61
C GLY A 355 7.53 -3.76 -27.60
N ASP A 356 6.55 -4.66 -27.45
CA ASP A 356 5.54 -4.60 -26.40
C ASP A 356 6.12 -4.88 -25.02
N ILE A 357 5.56 -4.22 -24.03
CA ILE A 357 6.01 -4.26 -22.64
C ILE A 357 5.06 -5.14 -21.85
N PHE A 358 5.60 -6.14 -21.15
CA PHE A 358 4.85 -7.01 -20.26
C PHE A 358 5.45 -6.99 -18.85
N ILE A 359 4.61 -7.17 -17.85
CA ILE A 359 5.03 -7.35 -16.45
C ILE A 359 5.60 -8.76 -16.30
N LYS A 360 6.73 -8.90 -15.59
CA LYS A 360 7.29 -10.21 -15.27
C LYS A 360 6.40 -10.97 -14.28
N GLU A 361 6.35 -12.29 -14.42
CA GLU A 361 5.56 -13.16 -13.55
C GLU A 361 6.07 -13.13 -12.10
N ARG A 362 5.16 -13.38 -11.14
CA ARG A 362 5.47 -13.41 -9.71
C ARG A 362 6.49 -14.50 -9.41
N ARG A 363 7.60 -14.12 -8.77
CA ARG A 363 8.73 -15.03 -8.45
C ARG A 363 8.80 -15.45 -6.97
N PHE A 364 7.72 -15.30 -6.22
CA PHE A 364 7.67 -15.71 -4.81
C PHE A 364 6.35 -16.41 -4.50
N LEU A 365 6.39 -17.29 -3.50
CA LEU A 365 5.26 -17.97 -2.90
C LEU A 365 5.48 -18.09 -1.40
N PHE A 366 4.40 -18.07 -0.63
CA PHE A 366 4.45 -18.36 0.80
C PHE A 366 4.27 -19.86 1.00
N GLU A 367 5.27 -20.51 1.60
CA GLU A 367 5.20 -21.92 1.98
C GLU A 367 5.30 -22.07 3.49
N LYS A 368 4.86 -23.23 4.01
CA LYS A 368 5.01 -23.60 5.43
C LYS A 368 4.37 -22.61 6.42
N ILE A 369 3.23 -22.02 6.07
CA ILE A 369 2.44 -21.16 6.97
C ILE A 369 1.97 -22.00 8.19
N ARG A 370 2.24 -21.51 9.39
CA ARG A 370 1.93 -22.15 10.68
C ARG A 370 1.48 -21.08 11.70
N PRO A 371 0.68 -21.43 12.73
CA PRO A 371 0.02 -22.73 12.92
C PRO A 371 -1.01 -23.01 11.81
N ARG A 372 -1.33 -24.29 11.60
CA ARG A 372 -2.29 -24.69 10.57
C ARG A 372 -3.70 -24.28 10.94
#